data_AF-A0A6A3I1B5-F1
#
_entry.id   AF-A0A6A3I1B5-F1
#
_cell.length_a   1.000
_cell.length_b   1.000
_cell.length_c   1.000
_cell.angle_alpha   90.00
_cell.angle_beta   90.00
_cell.angle_gamma   90.00
#
_symmetry.space_group_name_H-M   'P 1'
#
loop_
_entity.id
_entity.type
_entity.pdbx_description
1 polymer ?
#
loop_
_entity_poly.entity_id
_entity_poly.type
_entity_poly.pdbx_seq_one_letter_code
_entity_poly.pdbx_strand_id
1 'polypeptide(L)'
;MYIADVDQRDWDEYAERLTFALNTSHDRTRNETPFFLVHGWDPRSTLEATLAVGNTSTRDAEAWRWRLRIQEHNKVARAQALELVREAVEERARR
;
A
#
# COMPACT_ATOMS: atom_id res chain seq x y z
N MET A 1 28.42 -16.95 3.85
CA MET A 1 29.23 -17.06 2.62
C MET A 1 28.81 -15.90 1.73
N TYR A 2 29.57 -14.81 1.73
CA TYR A 2 29.38 -13.74 0.75
C TYR A 2 29.99 -14.25 -0.56
N ILE A 3 29.15 -14.54 -1.55
CA ILE A 3 29.62 -14.83 -2.90
C ILE A 3 29.99 -13.47 -3.48
N ALA A 4 31.28 -13.14 -3.44
CA ALA A 4 31.81 -11.96 -4.11
C ALA A 4 31.82 -12.22 -5.62
N ASP A 5 30.66 -12.06 -6.23
CA ASP A 5 30.53 -12.03 -7.68
C ASP A 5 30.88 -10.62 -8.17
N VAL A 6 31.71 -10.52 -9.20
CA VAL A 6 32.15 -9.24 -9.78
C VAL A 6 30.96 -8.47 -10.39
N ASP A 7 29.90 -9.18 -10.75
CA ASP A 7 28.65 -8.62 -11.28
C ASP A 7 27.66 -8.18 -10.18
N GLN A 8 27.99 -8.41 -8.90
CA GLN A 8 27.21 -7.99 -7.72
C GLN A 8 27.64 -6.63 -7.13
N ARG A 9 28.38 -5.83 -7.90
CA ARG A 9 28.67 -4.46 -7.48
C ARG A 9 27.37 -3.66 -7.39
N ASP A 10 27.26 -2.90 -6.30
CA ASP A 10 26.19 -1.94 -5.99
C ASP A 10 24.92 -2.52 -5.34
N TRP A 11 24.89 -3.80 -4.93
CA TRP A 11 23.73 -4.35 -4.18
C TRP A 11 23.41 -3.57 -2.91
N ASP A 12 24.42 -3.07 -2.20
CA ASP A 12 24.21 -2.23 -1.02
C ASP A 12 23.51 -0.90 -1.38
N GLU A 13 23.78 -0.33 -2.55
CA GLU A 13 23.08 0.86 -3.05
C GLU A 13 21.62 0.54 -3.45
N TYR A 14 21.41 -0.62 -4.07
CA TYR A 14 20.07 -1.05 -4.48
C TYR A 14 19.21 -1.52 -3.31
N ALA A 15 19.79 -2.02 -2.22
CA ALA A 15 19.06 -2.56 -1.08
C ALA A 15 18.11 -1.51 -0.46
N GLU A 16 18.56 -0.27 -0.30
CA GLU A 16 17.73 0.82 0.23
C GLU A 16 16.57 1.17 -0.72
N ARG A 17 16.85 1.26 -2.02
CA ARG A 17 15.84 1.56 -3.05
C ARG A 17 14.81 0.43 -3.17
N LEU A 18 15.27 -0.81 -3.10
CA LEU A 18 14.42 -1.99 -3.12
C LEU A 18 13.52 -2.05 -1.88
N THR A 19 14.07 -1.76 -0.71
CA THR A 19 13.31 -1.69 0.55
C THR A 19 12.18 -0.65 0.43
N PHE A 20 12.49 0.55 -0.04
CA PHE A 20 11.48 1.58 -0.28
C PHE A 20 10.40 1.13 -1.28
N ALA A 21 10.80 0.56 -2.42
CA ALA A 21 9.87 0.08 -3.43
C ALA A 21 8.93 -1.01 -2.88
N LEU A 22 9.46 -1.98 -2.14
CA LEU A 22 8.65 -3.04 -1.52
C LEU A 22 7.69 -2.47 -0.47
N ASN A 23 8.20 -1.60 0.41
CA ASN A 23 7.43 -1.01 1.51
C ASN A 23 6.31 -0.06 1.06
N THR A 24 6.46 0.57 -0.11
CA THR A 24 5.47 1.50 -0.69
C THR A 24 4.64 0.89 -1.82
N SER A 25 4.95 -0.34 -2.24
CA SER A 25 4.14 -1.06 -3.23
C SER A 25 2.76 -1.40 -2.67
N HIS A 26 1.74 -1.32 -3.52
CA HIS A 26 0.36 -1.60 -3.12
C HIS A 26 0.13 -3.12 -2.96
N ASP A 27 -0.12 -3.57 -1.73
CA ASP A 27 -0.57 -4.93 -1.44
C ASP A 27 -2.03 -5.08 -1.86
N ARG A 28 -2.30 -5.85 -2.92
CA ARG A 28 -3.67 -6.10 -3.42
C ARG A 28 -4.54 -6.87 -2.43
N THR A 29 -3.97 -7.68 -1.56
CA THR A 29 -4.71 -8.46 -0.57
C THR A 29 -5.22 -7.57 0.56
N ARG A 30 -4.39 -6.62 1.01
CA ARG A 30 -4.75 -5.68 2.07
C ARG A 30 -5.26 -4.33 1.56
N ASN A 31 -5.18 -4.12 0.25
CA ASN A 31 -5.53 -2.89 -0.45
C ASN A 31 -4.84 -1.65 0.13
N GLU A 32 -3.58 -1.82 0.54
CA GLU A 32 -2.77 -0.82 1.22
C GLU A 32 -1.27 -1.11 1.09
N THR A 33 -0.38 -0.17 1.41
CA THR A 33 1.07 -0.40 1.39
C THR A 33 1.55 -1.07 2.69
N PRO A 34 2.55 -1.98 2.64
CA PRO A 34 3.09 -2.61 3.85
C PRO A 34 3.55 -1.60 4.91
N PHE A 35 4.21 -0.51 4.51
CA PHE A 35 4.71 0.49 5.45
C PHE A 35 3.57 1.23 6.16
N PHE A 36 2.55 1.64 5.41
CA PHE A 36 1.41 2.34 5.99
C PHE A 36 0.67 1.49 7.02
N LEU A 37 0.57 0.17 6.77
CA LEU A 37 -0.08 -0.75 7.71
C LEU A 37 0.67 -0.88 9.05
N VAL A 38 2.00 -0.75 9.04
CA VAL A 38 2.83 -0.85 10.25
C VAL A 38 2.93 0.49 10.97
N HIS A 39 3.10 1.58 10.22
CA HIS A 39 3.46 2.88 10.79
C HIS A 39 2.33 3.92 10.79
N GLY A 40 1.28 3.72 10.00
CA GLY A 40 0.13 4.62 9.92
C GLY A 40 0.37 5.89 9.09
N TRP A 41 1.49 6.00 8.38
CA TRP A 41 1.82 7.10 7.49
C TRP A 41 2.65 6.57 6.30
N ASP A 42 2.78 7.36 5.24
CA ASP A 42 3.51 6.97 4.03
C ASP A 42 4.93 7.58 4.05
N PRO A 43 5.99 6.78 3.76
CA PRO A 43 7.34 7.30 3.73
C PRO A 43 7.57 8.11 2.45
N ARG A 44 8.27 9.23 2.57
CA ARG A 44 8.57 10.14 1.45
C ARG A 44 9.97 9.92 0.87
N SER A 45 10.82 9.15 1.56
CA SER A 45 12.17 8.83 1.11
C SER A 45 12.59 7.42 1.52
N THR A 46 13.64 6.90 0.87
CA THR A 46 14.30 5.64 1.24
C THR A 46 14.77 5.64 2.69
N LEU A 47 15.26 6.78 3.18
CA LEU A 47 15.71 6.93 4.56
C LEU A 47 14.55 6.81 5.56
N GLU A 48 13.42 7.48 5.30
CA GLU A 48 12.21 7.37 6.12
C GLU A 48 11.66 5.93 6.13
N ALA A 49 11.67 5.25 4.97
CA ALA A 49 11.23 3.85 4.87
C ALA A 49 12.17 2.85 5.57
N THR A 50 13.47 3.14 5.61
CA THR A 50 14.49 2.23 6.18
C THR A 50 14.61 2.41 7.69
N LEU A 51 14.66 3.65 8.16
CA LEU A 51 14.80 3.93 9.59
C LEU A 51 13.47 3.87 10.33
N ALA A 52 12.34 3.85 9.62
CA ALA A 52 11.00 4.05 10.17
C ALA A 52 10.90 5.33 11.03
N VAL A 53 11.81 6.28 10.81
CA VAL A 53 11.81 7.58 11.49
C VAL A 53 10.89 8.50 10.71
N GLY A 54 9.60 8.33 10.97
CA GLY A 54 8.58 9.28 10.56
C GLY A 54 8.52 10.41 11.54
N ASN A 55 8.48 11.63 11.03
CA ASN A 55 8.10 12.76 11.85
C ASN A 55 6.67 12.48 12.35
N THR A 56 6.47 12.13 13.62
CA THR A 56 5.17 11.89 14.26
C THR A 56 4.36 13.18 14.38
N SER A 57 4.20 13.88 13.26
CA SER A 57 3.56 15.16 13.16
C SER A 57 2.06 14.96 13.05
N THR A 58 1.29 15.95 13.49
CA THR A 58 -0.17 15.96 13.39
C THR A 58 -0.68 15.79 11.95
N ARG A 59 0.12 16.13 10.93
CA ARG A 59 -0.22 15.92 9.51
C ARG A 59 -0.34 14.43 9.14
N ASP A 60 0.50 13.59 9.70
CA ASP A 60 0.51 12.15 9.40
C ASP A 60 -0.72 11.46 10.00
N ALA A 61 -1.12 11.87 11.21
CA ALA A 61 -2.37 11.41 11.84
C ALA A 61 -3.63 11.86 11.07
N GLU A 62 -3.60 13.04 10.44
CA GLU A 62 -4.70 13.52 9.61
C GLU A 62 -4.78 12.78 8.27
N ALA A 63 -3.63 12.53 7.64
CA ALA A 63 -3.52 11.73 6.42
C ALA A 63 -4.08 10.31 6.63
N TRP A 64 -3.75 9.67 7.77
CA TRP A 64 -4.31 8.39 8.16
C TRP A 64 -5.84 8.41 8.26
N ARG A 65 -6.40 9.40 8.98
CA ARG A 65 -7.86 9.52 9.13
C ARG A 65 -8.57 9.72 7.80
N TRP A 66 -8.00 10.54 6.91
CA TRP A 66 -8.55 10.77 5.58
C TRP A 66 -8.51 9.49 4.73
N ARG A 67 -7.39 8.79 4.72
CA ARG A 67 -7.20 7.55 3.94
C ARG A 67 -8.15 6.45 4.39
N LEU A 68 -8.30 6.24 5.70
CA LEU A 68 -9.26 5.28 6.26
C LEU A 68 -10.70 5.61 5.82
N ARG A 69 -11.09 6.89 5.86
CA ARG A 69 -12.42 7.33 5.43
C ARG A 69 -12.68 7.03 3.94
N ILE A 70 -11.69 7.30 3.08
CA ILE A 70 -11.80 7.02 1.64
C ILE A 70 -11.87 5.52 1.38
N GLN A 71 -11.13 4.70 2.12
CA GLN A 71 -11.21 3.24 2.00
C GLN A 71 -12.58 2.71 2.38
N GLU A 72 -13.16 3.16 3.49
CA GLU A 72 -14.51 2.78 3.89
C GLU A 72 -15.54 3.18 2.83
N HIS A 73 -15.44 4.40 2.30
CA HIS A 73 -16.34 4.84 1.22
C HIS A 73 -16.22 3.97 -0.04
N ASN A 74 -14.99 3.61 -0.43
CA ASN A 74 -14.76 2.71 -1.56
C ASN A 74 -15.33 1.30 -1.32
N LYS A 75 -15.21 0.76 -0.11
CA LYS A 75 -15.80 -0.55 0.24
C LYS A 75 -17.33 -0.52 0.08
N VAL A 76 -17.98 0.53 0.57
CA VAL A 76 -19.43 0.71 0.45
C VAL A 76 -19.84 0.83 -1.02
N ALA A 77 -19.18 1.71 -1.78
CA ALA A 77 -19.47 1.90 -3.20
C ALA A 77 -19.27 0.60 -4.00
N ARG A 78 -18.22 -0.17 -3.70
CA ARG A 78 -17.96 -1.47 -4.33
C ARG A 78 -19.03 -2.50 -4.00
N ALA A 79 -19.49 -2.56 -2.75
CA ALA A 79 -20.58 -3.46 -2.36
C ALA A 79 -21.87 -3.13 -3.11
N GLN A 80 -22.23 -1.84 -3.20
CA GLN A 80 -23.39 -1.38 -3.96
C GLN A 80 -23.27 -1.72 -5.46
N ALA A 81 -22.10 -1.50 -6.07
CA ALA A 81 -21.87 -1.86 -7.46
C ALA A 81 -22.00 -3.36 -7.71
N LEU A 82 -21.49 -4.20 -6.79
CA LEU A 82 -21.62 -5.66 -6.88
C LEU A 82 -23.07 -6.13 -6.76
N GLU A 83 -23.87 -5.48 -5.92
CA GLU A 83 -25.30 -5.76 -5.79
C GLU A 83 -26.04 -5.52 -7.11
N LEU A 84 -25.83 -4.35 -7.72
CA LEU A 84 -26.44 -3.98 -9.00
C LEU A 84 -26.03 -4.94 -10.12
N VAL A 85 -24.76 -5.37 -10.14
CA VAL A 85 -24.28 -6.37 -11.12
C VAL A 85 -24.98 -7.71 -10.89
N ARG A 86 -25.17 -8.13 -9.63
CA ARG A 86 -25.87 -9.37 -9.30
C ARG A 86 -27.32 -9.33 -9.78
N GLU A 87 -28.06 -8.27 -9.46
CA GLU A 87 -29.44 -8.08 -9.89
C GLU A 87 -29.56 -8.11 -11.42
N ALA A 88 -28.68 -7.40 -12.14
CA ALA A 88 -28.68 -7.37 -13.60
C ALA A 88 -28.41 -8.76 -14.22
N VAL A 89 -27.53 -9.56 -13.60
CA VAL A 89 -27.25 -10.94 -14.04
C VAL A 89 -28.47 -11.83 -13.81
N GLU A 90 -29.14 -11.71 -12.67
CA GLU A 90 -30.36 -12.48 -12.35
C GLU A 90 -31.52 -12.14 -13.30
N GLU A 91 -31.77 -10.85 -13.56
CA GLU A 91 -32.79 -10.41 -14.52
C GLU A 91 -32.51 -10.94 -15.93
N ARG A 92 -31.23 -10.95 -16.34
CA ARG A 92 -30.84 -11.52 -17.63
C ARG A 92 -31.02 -13.04 -17.69
N ALA A 93 -30.85 -13.74 -16.57
CA ALA A 93 -31.04 -15.19 -16.49
C ALA A 93 -32.52 -15.61 -16.44
N ARG A 94 -33.43 -14.71 -16.02
CA ARG A 94 -34.88 -14.95 -16.00
C ARG A 94 -35.56 -14.70 -17.37
N ARG A 95 -34.88 -14.01 -18.29
CA ARG A 95 -35.33 -13.79 -19.67
C ARG A 95 -34.96 -14.95 -20.58
#